data_AF-A0A533UAR7-F1
#
_entry.id   AF-A0A533UAR7-F1
#
_cell.length_a   1.000
_cell.length_b   1.000
_cell.length_c   1.000
_cell.angle_alpha   90.00
_cell.angle_beta   90.00
_cell.angle_gamma   90.00
#
_symmetry.space_group_name_H-M   'P 1'
#
loop_
_entity.id
_entity.type
_entity.pdbx_description
1 polymer ?
#
loop_
_entity_poly.entity_id
_entity_poly.type
_entity_poly.pdbx_seq_one_letter_code
_entity_poly.pdbx_strand_id
1 'polypeptide(L)'
;MKKVLLINWDGYPNITSGGVYTWTRALIDSMQDYEFVVVNELSNPNCNSMYTVPQNVTKVIDVTIFASHRYDEFSKEKESMLTKILRTTESIIKNNFLVLYKEFLHVVLSDRCDTKLLEELVIKLHKFLLKYDSKKCLEHHLCWDIFIDQLNKQHLYRHLTMKEALITFQLFQRNIALLSIQVPKVDIIHCSLAWLPSLIAIYARKESNCPVIITEHGVAYRELLLYYNRYLFDESSKIFWKIFSHNIIRTVYSISDTLTTVCNFNKIWEEKLGADPSKIKVVYNGVDTSKFRPVEVKRNDHRPTVVSVARIDPYSMFNLWGFN
;
A
#
# COMPACT_ATOMS: atom_id res chain seq x y z
N MET A 1 24.26 13.54 0.93
CA MET A 1 23.85 12.17 1.25
C MET A 1 22.67 11.82 0.35
N LYS A 2 22.55 10.59 -0.18
CA LYS A 2 21.38 10.25 -1.01
C LYS A 2 20.14 10.12 -0.13
N LYS A 3 19.01 10.61 -0.60
CA LYS A 3 17.74 10.60 0.12
C LYS A 3 16.80 9.53 -0.42
N VAL A 4 16.24 8.72 0.47
CA VAL A 4 15.33 7.62 0.16
C VAL A 4 13.96 7.93 0.74
N LEU A 5 12.92 7.86 -0.10
CA LEU A 5 11.53 7.81 0.35
C LEU A 5 11.16 6.34 0.57
N LEU A 6 11.05 5.93 1.83
CA LEU A 6 10.60 4.59 2.19
C LEU A 6 9.09 4.61 2.45
N ILE A 7 8.32 3.80 1.74
CA ILE A 7 6.86 3.74 1.82
C ILE A 7 6.44 2.38 2.35
N ASN A 8 5.70 2.36 3.46
CA ASN A 8 5.21 1.13 4.08
C ASN A 8 3.72 1.20 4.44
N TRP A 9 3.17 0.03 4.75
CA TRP A 9 1.90 -0.16 5.40
C TRP A 9 2.15 -0.80 6.76
N ASP A 10 1.67 -0.18 7.85
CA ASP A 10 1.81 -0.70 9.23
C ASP A 10 3.23 -1.21 9.53
N GLY A 11 4.24 -0.37 9.22
CA GLY A 11 5.65 -0.74 9.25
C GLY A 11 6.50 0.02 10.27
N TYR A 12 7.81 -0.04 10.07
CA TYR A 12 8.77 0.77 10.83
C TYR A 12 8.53 2.27 10.58
N PRO A 13 8.59 3.15 11.59
CA PRO A 13 8.89 2.84 12.99
C PRO A 13 7.66 2.57 13.87
N ASN A 14 6.43 2.73 13.36
CA ASN A 14 5.20 2.75 14.15
C ASN A 14 4.80 1.36 14.69
N ILE A 15 5.03 0.29 13.92
CA ILE A 15 4.64 -1.08 14.28
C ILE A 15 5.89 -1.92 14.50
N THR A 16 6.26 -2.10 15.77
CA THR A 16 7.51 -2.78 16.19
C THR A 16 7.38 -4.30 16.20
N SER A 17 6.78 -4.89 15.16
CA SER A 17 6.60 -6.33 15.08
C SER A 17 6.61 -6.83 13.63
N GLY A 18 6.97 -8.11 13.44
CA GLY A 18 6.97 -8.76 12.14
C GLY A 18 8.30 -8.70 11.39
N GLY A 19 8.38 -9.51 10.34
CA GLY A 19 9.58 -9.64 9.50
C GLY A 19 9.90 -8.36 8.73
N VAL A 20 8.89 -7.68 8.19
CA VAL A 20 9.05 -6.43 7.43
C VAL A 20 9.64 -5.33 8.31
N TYR A 21 9.10 -5.11 9.52
CA TYR A 21 9.68 -4.16 10.48
C TYR A 21 11.16 -4.44 10.76
N THR A 22 11.50 -5.71 11.03
CA THR A 22 12.87 -6.11 11.35
C THR A 22 13.81 -5.88 10.17
N TRP A 23 13.35 -6.19 8.96
CA TRP A 23 14.08 -5.94 7.72
C TRP A 23 14.28 -4.44 7.48
N THR A 24 13.22 -3.63 7.58
CA THR A 24 13.29 -2.18 7.39
C THR A 24 14.24 -1.53 8.38
N ARG A 25 14.17 -1.93 9.65
CA ARG A 25 15.09 -1.45 10.67
C ARG A 25 16.53 -1.82 10.34
N ALA A 26 16.80 -3.08 9.98
CA ALA A 26 18.14 -3.51 9.61
C ALA A 26 18.67 -2.76 8.39
N LEU A 27 17.83 -2.47 7.40
CA LEU A 27 18.17 -1.68 6.22
C LEU A 27 18.59 -0.25 6.62
N ILE A 28 17.76 0.45 7.38
CA ILE A 28 18.02 1.83 7.82
C ILE A 28 19.26 1.89 8.73
N ASP A 29 19.36 0.96 9.69
CA ASP A 29 20.48 0.90 10.65
C ASP A 29 21.81 0.61 9.93
N SER A 30 21.80 -0.17 8.83
CA SER A 30 23.01 -0.52 8.07
C SER A 30 23.40 0.51 7.00
N MET A 31 22.51 1.42 6.61
CA MET A 31 22.73 2.42 5.56
C MET A 31 22.85 3.84 6.13
N GLN A 32 23.85 4.05 6.99
CA GLN A 32 24.08 5.36 7.65
C GLN A 32 24.53 6.47 6.69
N ASP A 33 24.96 6.10 5.49
CA ASP A 33 25.34 6.93 4.35
C ASP A 33 24.15 7.33 3.46
N TYR A 34 22.92 7.03 3.88
CA TYR A 34 21.66 7.43 3.23
C TYR A 34 20.73 8.13 4.22
N GLU A 35 19.99 9.13 3.76
CA GLU A 35 18.90 9.76 4.53
C GLU A 35 17.57 9.12 4.17
N PHE A 36 16.73 8.87 5.15
CA PHE A 36 15.40 8.28 4.97
C PHE A 36 14.31 9.29 5.33
N VAL A 37 13.29 9.33 4.48
CA VAL A 37 11.96 9.85 4.80
C VAL A 37 11.02 8.67 4.75
N VAL A 38 10.35 8.39 5.87
CA VAL A 38 9.48 7.23 5.99
C VAL A 38 8.03 7.70 5.91
N VAL A 39 7.25 7.07 5.04
CA VAL A 39 5.79 7.23 4.98
C VAL A 39 5.15 5.91 5.40
N ASN A 40 4.26 5.98 6.37
CA ASN A 40 3.49 4.82 6.80
C ASN A 40 2.00 5.11 6.69
N GLU A 41 1.30 4.30 5.92
CA GLU A 41 -0.14 4.15 6.09
C GLU A 41 -0.42 3.28 7.31
N LEU A 42 -1.29 3.74 8.20
CA LEU A 42 -1.54 3.16 9.51
C LEU A 42 -2.99 2.73 9.64
N SER A 43 -3.19 1.44 9.88
CA SER A 43 -4.51 0.87 10.17
C SER A 43 -4.96 1.21 11.59
N ASN A 44 -4.03 1.43 12.52
CA ASN A 44 -4.33 1.88 13.88
C ASN A 44 -3.75 3.29 14.12
N PRO A 45 -4.60 4.32 14.28
CA PRO A 45 -4.14 5.70 14.46
C PRO A 45 -3.42 5.95 15.80
N ASN A 46 -3.55 5.05 16.77
CA ASN A 46 -2.92 5.19 18.08
C ASN A 46 -1.46 4.69 18.12
N CYS A 47 -0.92 4.20 17.00
CA CYS A 47 0.45 3.69 16.89
C CYS A 47 1.52 4.79 16.81
N ASN A 48 1.14 6.06 16.91
CA ASN A 48 2.03 7.22 16.74
C ASN A 48 2.85 7.56 18.01
N SER A 49 2.82 6.70 19.03
CA SER A 49 3.24 7.06 20.38
C SER A 49 4.64 6.52 20.71
N MET A 50 5.65 7.38 20.62
CA MET A 50 7.03 7.22 21.10
C MET A 50 7.89 6.13 20.42
N TYR A 51 8.27 6.37 19.17
CA TYR A 51 9.38 5.63 18.54
C TYR A 51 10.65 6.48 18.49
N THR A 52 11.79 5.86 18.78
CA THR A 52 13.12 6.46 18.55
C THR A 52 13.64 5.96 17.22
N VAL A 53 13.93 6.88 16.31
CA VAL A 53 14.54 6.60 15.01
C VAL A 53 16.00 7.06 15.01
N PRO A 54 16.90 6.40 14.24
CA PRO A 54 18.28 6.85 14.10
C PRO A 54 18.36 8.19 13.37
N GLN A 55 19.49 8.89 13.48
CA GLN A 55 19.68 10.23 12.94
C GLN A 55 19.53 10.29 11.41
N ASN A 56 19.78 9.19 10.72
CA ASN A 56 19.61 9.10 9.28
C ASN A 56 18.14 9.01 8.84
N VAL A 57 17.17 8.90 9.76
CA VAL A 57 15.74 9.09 9.48
C VAL A 57 15.36 10.55 9.75
N THR A 58 15.20 11.32 8.68
CA THR A 58 15.02 12.78 8.74
C THR A 58 13.57 13.20 8.95
N LYS A 59 12.61 12.35 8.56
CA LYS A 59 11.17 12.62 8.70
C LYS A 59 10.37 11.31 8.68
N VAL A 60 9.34 11.25 9.51
CA VAL A 60 8.30 10.21 9.48
C VAL A 60 6.97 10.89 9.18
N ILE A 61 6.22 10.34 8.22
CA ILE A 61 4.91 10.81 7.76
C ILE A 61 3.90 9.71 8.07
N ASP A 62 3.10 9.94 9.10
CA ASP A 62 2.05 9.03 9.54
C ASP A 62 0.73 9.35 8.81
N VAL A 63 0.13 8.35 8.18
CA VAL A 63 -1.09 8.47 7.37
C VAL A 63 -2.13 7.52 7.95
N THR A 64 -3.08 8.04 8.70
CA THR A 64 -4.07 7.21 9.39
C THR A 64 -5.30 6.94 8.53
N ILE A 65 -5.64 5.67 8.30
CA ILE A 65 -6.85 5.30 7.51
C ILE A 65 -8.14 5.66 8.27
N PHE A 66 -8.16 5.43 9.59
CA PHE A 66 -9.37 5.51 10.42
C PHE A 66 -9.47 6.72 11.36
N ALA A 67 -8.62 7.74 11.22
CA ALA A 67 -8.74 8.99 11.96
C ALA A 67 -9.38 10.10 11.11
N SER A 68 -8.76 11.29 11.03
CA SER A 68 -9.27 12.39 10.21
C SER A 68 -9.12 12.12 8.72
N HIS A 69 -10.09 12.59 7.93
CA HIS A 69 -10.01 12.64 6.47
C HIS A 69 -9.10 13.76 5.95
N ARG A 70 -8.53 14.59 6.84
CA ARG A 70 -7.56 15.63 6.49
C ARG A 70 -6.17 15.28 7.00
N TYR A 71 -5.26 15.01 6.07
CA TYR A 71 -3.84 14.88 6.39
C TYR A 71 -3.30 16.17 7.04
N ASP A 72 -3.74 17.33 6.56
CA ASP A 72 -3.33 18.65 7.06
C ASP A 72 -3.62 18.88 8.56
N GLU A 73 -4.55 18.12 9.17
CA GLU A 73 -4.84 18.23 10.61
C GLU A 73 -3.73 17.64 11.48
N PHE A 74 -2.93 16.72 10.94
CA PHE A 74 -1.80 16.07 11.62
C PHE A 74 -0.43 16.49 11.05
N SER A 75 -0.44 17.18 9.91
CA SER A 75 0.75 17.65 9.22
C SER A 75 1.16 19.04 9.67
N LYS A 76 2.48 19.28 9.76
CA LYS A 76 3.06 20.61 10.01
C LYS A 76 3.35 21.37 8.71
N GLU A 77 2.47 21.25 7.72
CA GLU A 77 2.63 21.93 6.42
C GLU A 77 2.51 23.45 6.52
N LYS A 78 3.09 24.13 5.52
CA LYS A 78 3.17 25.61 5.49
C LYS A 78 1.89 26.28 4.99
N GLU A 79 1.09 25.63 4.15
CA GLU A 79 -0.16 26.21 3.63
C GLU A 79 -1.29 26.04 4.66
N SER A 80 -2.05 27.10 4.90
CA SER A 80 -3.17 27.06 5.83
C SER A 80 -4.29 26.17 5.28
N MET A 81 -4.71 25.17 6.07
CA MET A 81 -5.87 24.33 5.81
C MET A 81 -7.12 25.16 5.46
N LEU A 82 -7.31 26.32 6.12
CA LEU A 82 -8.44 27.22 5.84
C LEU A 82 -8.40 27.75 4.40
N THR A 83 -7.20 28.01 3.87
CA THR A 83 -7.03 28.46 2.48
C THR A 83 -7.47 27.37 1.50
N LYS A 84 -7.07 26.11 1.71
CA LYS A 84 -7.54 24.98 0.88
C LYS A 84 -9.07 24.84 0.98
N ILE A 85 -9.64 24.92 2.17
CA ILE A 85 -11.09 24.84 2.41
C ILE A 85 -11.85 25.93 1.66
N LEU A 86 -11.42 27.19 1.75
CA LEU A 86 -12.09 28.33 1.10
C LEU A 86 -11.98 28.25 -0.43
N ARG A 87 -10.85 27.75 -0.94
CA ARG A 87 -10.60 27.55 -2.37
C ARG A 87 -11.46 26.42 -2.96
N THR A 88 -11.80 25.40 -2.17
CA THR A 88 -12.66 24.29 -2.59
C THR A 88 -14.14 24.69 -2.55
N THR A 89 -14.62 25.18 -3.69
CA THR A 89 -16.03 25.53 -3.92
C THR A 89 -16.78 24.40 -4.61
N GLU A 90 -18.11 24.43 -4.53
CA GLU A 90 -19.02 23.51 -5.21
C GLU A 90 -18.73 23.38 -6.71
N SER A 91 -18.50 24.52 -7.38
CA SER A 91 -18.19 24.56 -8.82
C SER A 91 -16.87 23.85 -9.14
N ILE A 92 -15.85 24.06 -8.32
CA ILE A 92 -14.55 23.38 -8.47
C ILE A 92 -14.67 21.87 -8.28
N ILE A 93 -15.46 21.43 -7.29
CA ILE A 93 -15.69 20.00 -7.08
C ILE A 93 -16.38 19.40 -8.31
N LYS A 94 -17.51 20.00 -8.74
CA LYS A 94 -18.31 19.49 -9.86
C LYS A 94 -17.58 19.47 -11.19
N ASN A 95 -16.89 20.55 -11.53
CA ASN A 95 -16.30 20.74 -12.86
C ASN A 95 -14.90 20.13 -13.01
N ASN A 96 -14.20 19.84 -11.91
CA ASN A 96 -12.83 19.35 -11.95
C ASN A 96 -12.65 18.04 -11.19
N PHE A 97 -12.98 18.01 -9.89
CA PHE A 97 -12.74 16.83 -9.05
C PHE A 97 -13.58 15.63 -9.49
N LEU A 98 -14.90 15.81 -9.66
CA LEU A 98 -15.80 14.71 -10.00
C LEU A 98 -15.51 14.10 -11.37
N VAL A 99 -14.96 14.89 -12.30
CA VAL A 99 -14.52 14.41 -13.61
C VAL A 99 -13.35 13.43 -13.44
N LEU A 100 -12.30 13.83 -12.71
CA LEU A 100 -11.15 12.99 -12.42
C LEU A 100 -11.54 11.76 -11.60
N TYR A 101 -12.39 11.94 -10.60
CA TYR A 101 -12.87 10.87 -9.72
C TYR A 101 -13.65 9.81 -10.50
N LYS A 102 -14.56 10.22 -11.39
CA LYS A 102 -15.35 9.31 -12.23
C LYS A 102 -14.46 8.51 -13.18
N GLU A 103 -13.50 9.17 -13.82
CA GLU A 103 -12.56 8.52 -14.73
C GLU A 103 -11.64 7.54 -13.99
N PHE A 104 -11.11 7.94 -12.83
CA PHE A 104 -10.33 7.06 -11.95
C PHE A 104 -11.11 5.82 -11.55
N LEU A 105 -12.35 5.98 -11.08
CA LEU A 105 -13.19 4.86 -10.66
C LEU A 105 -13.50 3.92 -11.81
N HIS A 106 -13.77 4.47 -13.00
CA HIS A 106 -13.99 3.67 -14.21
C HIS A 106 -12.75 2.82 -14.57
N VAL A 107 -11.57 3.43 -14.57
CA VAL A 107 -10.32 2.75 -14.96
C VAL A 107 -9.88 1.73 -13.91
N VAL A 108 -9.92 2.08 -12.62
CA VAL A 108 -9.46 1.18 -11.54
C VAL A 108 -10.38 -0.02 -11.33
N LEU A 109 -11.66 0.07 -11.70
CA LEU A 109 -12.62 -1.04 -11.64
C LEU A 109 -12.85 -1.73 -13.00
N SER A 110 -12.02 -1.44 -14.00
CA SER A 110 -12.12 -2.09 -15.30
C SER A 110 -11.44 -3.46 -15.30
N ASP A 111 -12.02 -4.42 -16.02
CA ASP A 111 -11.44 -5.77 -16.20
C ASP A 111 -10.11 -5.72 -16.96
N ARG A 112 -9.96 -4.74 -17.85
CA ARG A 112 -8.74 -4.48 -18.64
C ARG A 112 -8.17 -3.11 -18.33
N CYS A 113 -7.66 -2.97 -17.10
CA CYS A 113 -7.08 -1.72 -16.65
C CYS A 113 -5.82 -1.36 -17.46
N ASP A 114 -5.85 -0.15 -18.03
CA ASP A 114 -4.67 0.52 -18.58
C ASP A 114 -3.90 1.17 -17.43
N THR A 115 -2.80 0.52 -17.04
CA THR A 115 -1.93 0.98 -15.96
C THR A 115 -1.33 2.36 -16.21
N LYS A 116 -1.10 2.77 -17.47
CA LYS A 116 -0.54 4.10 -17.78
C LYS A 116 -1.58 5.19 -17.56
N LEU A 117 -2.82 4.94 -18.00
CA LEU A 117 -3.92 5.85 -17.74
C LEU A 117 -4.20 5.98 -16.23
N LEU A 118 -4.17 4.85 -15.49
CA LEU A 118 -4.33 4.88 -14.04
C LEU A 118 -3.21 5.66 -13.34
N GLU A 119 -1.95 5.49 -13.78
CA GLU A 119 -0.80 6.30 -13.32
C GLU A 119 -1.06 7.80 -13.53
N GLU A 120 -1.47 8.20 -14.73
CA GLU A 120 -1.77 9.60 -15.04
C GLU A 120 -2.90 10.18 -14.18
N LEU A 121 -3.96 9.39 -13.94
CA LEU A 121 -5.09 9.80 -13.11
C LEU A 121 -4.68 9.96 -11.64
N VAL A 122 -3.84 9.07 -11.11
CA VAL A 122 -3.26 9.19 -9.77
C VAL A 122 -2.48 10.50 -9.65
N ILE A 123 -1.64 10.83 -10.65
CA ILE A 123 -0.88 12.09 -10.66
C ILE A 123 -1.80 13.31 -10.73
N LYS A 124 -2.84 13.28 -11.58
CA LYS A 124 -3.80 14.38 -11.72
C LYS A 124 -4.60 14.60 -10.44
N LEU A 125 -5.09 13.52 -9.83
CA LEU A 125 -5.79 13.56 -8.54
C LEU A 125 -4.88 14.09 -7.43
N HIS A 126 -3.64 13.62 -7.34
CA HIS A 126 -2.67 14.11 -6.36
C HIS A 126 -2.45 15.62 -6.50
N LYS A 127 -2.14 16.11 -7.70
CA LYS A 127 -1.97 17.55 -7.96
C LYS A 127 -3.20 18.38 -7.61
N PHE A 128 -4.39 17.82 -7.85
CA PHE A 128 -5.64 18.47 -7.47
C PHE A 128 -5.79 18.54 -5.94
N LEU A 129 -5.60 17.42 -5.24
CA LEU A 129 -5.78 17.29 -3.79
C LEU A 129 -4.68 17.98 -2.97
N LEU A 130 -3.53 18.31 -3.58
CA LEU A 130 -2.57 19.24 -2.98
C LEU A 130 -3.10 20.68 -2.93
N LYS A 131 -3.89 21.09 -3.93
CA LYS A 131 -4.37 22.48 -4.07
C LYS A 131 -5.70 22.75 -3.35
N TYR A 132 -6.52 21.72 -3.21
CA TYR A 132 -7.91 21.80 -2.72
C TYR A 132 -8.13 20.86 -1.54
N ASP A 133 -9.02 21.22 -0.61
CA ASP A 133 -9.38 20.41 0.55
C ASP A 133 -9.95 19.03 0.16
N SER A 134 -9.20 17.98 0.49
CA SER A 134 -9.52 16.60 0.12
C SER A 134 -10.81 16.10 0.77
N LYS A 135 -11.09 16.51 2.02
CA LYS A 135 -12.31 16.15 2.74
C LYS A 135 -13.56 16.66 2.03
N LYS A 136 -13.63 17.95 1.68
CA LYS A 136 -14.74 18.53 0.91
C LYS A 136 -14.95 17.83 -0.42
N CYS A 137 -13.87 17.44 -1.10
CA CYS A 137 -13.95 16.73 -2.36
C CYS A 137 -14.49 15.31 -2.19
N LEU A 138 -13.87 14.50 -1.33
CA LEU A 138 -14.21 13.09 -1.17
C LEU A 138 -15.57 12.89 -0.51
N GLU A 139 -15.94 13.71 0.47
CA GLU A 139 -17.24 13.63 1.17
C GLU A 139 -18.38 14.32 0.43
N HIS A 140 -18.15 14.87 -0.77
CA HIS A 140 -19.21 15.46 -1.58
C HIS A 140 -20.26 14.40 -1.97
N HIS A 141 -21.55 14.70 -1.82
CA HIS A 141 -22.62 13.72 -2.01
C HIS A 141 -22.61 13.05 -3.40
N LEU A 142 -22.30 13.79 -4.47
CA LEU A 142 -22.18 13.22 -5.83
C LEU A 142 -21.08 12.15 -5.97
N CYS A 143 -20.10 12.06 -5.07
CA CYS A 143 -19.13 10.96 -5.07
C CYS A 143 -19.80 9.61 -4.85
N TRP A 144 -20.84 9.58 -3.99
CA TRP A 144 -21.66 8.40 -3.77
C TRP A 144 -22.47 8.05 -5.02
N ASP A 145 -23.12 9.05 -5.63
CA ASP A 145 -23.93 8.84 -6.83
C ASP A 145 -23.09 8.29 -7.99
N ILE A 146 -21.88 8.84 -8.21
CA ILE A 146 -20.93 8.32 -9.20
C ILE A 146 -20.46 6.91 -8.86
N PHE A 147 -20.20 6.64 -7.58
CA PHE A 147 -19.75 5.33 -7.14
C PHE A 147 -20.80 4.24 -7.41
N ILE A 148 -22.05 4.50 -7.02
CA ILE A 148 -23.17 3.59 -7.25
C ILE A 148 -23.50 3.45 -8.73
N ASP A 149 -23.49 4.55 -9.51
CA ASP A 149 -23.65 4.48 -10.97
C ASP A 149 -22.59 3.57 -11.62
N GLN A 150 -21.34 3.64 -11.16
CA GLN A 150 -20.28 2.80 -11.69
C GLN A 150 -20.47 1.32 -11.33
N LEU A 151 -20.91 0.99 -10.11
CA LEU A 151 -21.20 -0.38 -9.72
C LEU A 151 -22.43 -0.93 -10.45
N ASN A 152 -23.49 -0.14 -10.61
CA ASN A 152 -24.72 -0.57 -11.29
C ASN A 152 -24.51 -0.93 -12.77
N LYS A 153 -23.43 -0.45 -13.40
CA LYS A 153 -23.06 -0.83 -14.79
C LYS A 153 -22.60 -2.28 -14.92
N GLN A 154 -22.16 -2.92 -13.83
CA GLN A 154 -21.64 -4.28 -13.87
C GLN A 154 -22.60 -5.23 -13.16
N HIS A 155 -22.99 -6.31 -13.84
CA HIS A 155 -23.87 -7.34 -13.28
C HIS A 155 -23.30 -8.02 -12.02
N LEU A 156 -21.99 -7.94 -11.81
CA LEU A 156 -21.27 -8.49 -10.67
C LEU A 156 -21.75 -7.91 -9.33
N TYR A 157 -22.27 -6.68 -9.32
CA TYR A 157 -22.69 -5.99 -8.09
C TYR A 157 -24.22 -5.98 -7.89
N ARG A 158 -24.99 -6.73 -8.68
CA ARG A 158 -26.47 -6.71 -8.65
C ARG A 158 -27.09 -7.05 -7.28
N HIS A 159 -26.35 -7.77 -6.44
CA HIS A 159 -26.78 -8.23 -5.12
C HIS A 159 -26.19 -7.40 -3.98
N LEU A 160 -25.41 -6.37 -4.29
CA LEU A 160 -24.80 -5.50 -3.29
C LEU A 160 -25.90 -4.74 -2.54
N THR A 161 -25.99 -4.97 -1.24
CA THR A 161 -26.93 -4.23 -0.39
C THR A 161 -26.43 -2.80 -0.16
N MET A 162 -27.34 -1.90 0.22
CA MET A 162 -26.98 -0.53 0.59
C MET A 162 -25.92 -0.45 1.69
N LYS A 163 -25.98 -1.38 2.67
CA LYS A 163 -25.00 -1.44 3.77
C LYS A 163 -23.60 -1.79 3.27
N GLU A 164 -23.50 -2.82 2.42
CA GLU A 164 -22.21 -3.27 1.86
C GLU A 164 -21.62 -2.22 0.91
N ALA A 165 -22.47 -1.60 0.09
CA ALA A 165 -22.08 -0.49 -0.77
C ALA A 165 -21.53 0.70 0.03
N LEU A 166 -22.20 1.07 1.13
CA LEU A 166 -21.77 2.17 2.01
C LEU A 166 -20.41 1.88 2.66
N ILE A 167 -20.22 0.67 3.19
CA ILE A 167 -18.94 0.26 3.81
C ILE A 167 -17.82 0.30 2.77
N THR A 168 -18.06 -0.26 1.58
CA THR A 168 -17.09 -0.29 0.49
C THR A 168 -16.72 1.12 0.05
N PHE A 169 -17.71 2.00 -0.12
CA PHE A 169 -17.52 3.40 -0.48
C PHE A 169 -16.68 4.15 0.57
N GLN A 170 -17.01 4.02 1.86
CA GLN A 170 -16.27 4.71 2.94
C GLN A 170 -14.81 4.26 3.01
N LEU A 171 -14.56 2.95 2.88
CA LEU A 171 -13.20 2.42 2.83
C LEU A 171 -12.47 2.93 1.59
N PHE A 172 -13.11 2.91 0.43
CA PHE A 172 -12.54 3.46 -0.80
C PHE A 172 -12.16 4.94 -0.63
N GLN A 173 -13.06 5.79 -0.13
CA GLN A 173 -12.79 7.21 0.12
C GLN A 173 -11.58 7.43 1.04
N ARG A 174 -11.50 6.68 2.15
CA ARG A 174 -10.38 6.77 3.11
C ARG A 174 -9.05 6.45 2.45
N ASN A 175 -9.01 5.42 1.60
CA ASN A 175 -7.82 5.06 0.88
C ASN A 175 -7.46 6.12 -0.17
N ILE A 176 -8.41 6.64 -0.96
CA ILE A 176 -8.09 7.68 -1.96
C ILE A 176 -7.61 8.99 -1.32
N ALA A 177 -7.95 9.27 -0.05
CA ALA A 177 -7.43 10.43 0.67
C ALA A 177 -5.89 10.47 0.77
N LEU A 178 -5.19 9.32 0.65
CA LEU A 178 -3.73 9.26 0.64
C LEU A 178 -3.11 10.09 -0.51
N LEU A 179 -3.86 10.33 -1.58
CA LEU A 179 -3.39 11.16 -2.69
C LEU A 179 -3.26 12.65 -2.31
N SER A 180 -3.72 13.08 -1.13
CA SER A 180 -3.53 14.45 -0.63
C SER A 180 -2.20 14.68 0.08
N ILE A 181 -1.40 13.63 0.29
CA ILE A 181 -0.14 13.71 1.06
C ILE A 181 0.97 14.33 0.23
N GLN A 182 1.70 15.30 0.80
CA GLN A 182 2.92 15.81 0.20
C GLN A 182 4.16 15.08 0.73
N VAL A 183 5.02 14.64 -0.19
CA VAL A 183 6.33 14.06 0.13
C VAL A 183 7.46 14.94 -0.40
N PRO A 184 8.64 14.96 0.24
CA PRO A 184 9.77 15.75 -0.25
C PRO A 184 10.39 15.11 -1.51
N LYS A 185 11.13 15.91 -2.28
CA LYS A 185 11.99 15.36 -3.33
C LYS A 185 13.06 14.44 -2.75
N VAL A 186 13.32 13.33 -3.43
CA VAL A 186 14.26 12.27 -3.03
C VAL A 186 15.05 11.74 -4.23
N ASP A 187 16.08 10.94 -3.95
CA ASP A 187 16.93 10.33 -4.97
C ASP A 187 16.53 8.88 -5.29
N ILE A 188 15.80 8.22 -4.40
CA ILE A 188 15.32 6.84 -4.53
C ILE A 188 13.97 6.71 -3.84
N ILE A 189 13.03 5.97 -4.42
CA ILE A 189 11.79 5.56 -3.76
C ILE A 189 11.85 4.06 -3.52
N HIS A 190 11.52 3.63 -2.31
CA HIS A 190 11.50 2.22 -1.92
C HIS A 190 10.17 1.88 -1.25
N CYS A 191 9.37 1.03 -1.89
CA CYS A 191 8.14 0.49 -1.31
C CYS A 191 8.41 -0.88 -0.67
N SER A 192 7.95 -1.10 0.56
CA SER A 192 8.03 -2.43 1.22
C SER A 192 6.89 -3.38 0.85
N LEU A 193 5.99 -2.94 -0.04
CA LEU A 193 4.93 -3.73 -0.63
C LEU A 193 4.41 -3.06 -1.91
N ALA A 194 3.70 -3.81 -2.74
CA ALA A 194 2.87 -3.24 -3.80
C ALA A 194 1.43 -3.13 -3.30
N TRP A 195 1.07 -2.03 -2.62
CA TRP A 195 -0.31 -1.79 -2.19
C TRP A 195 -0.67 -0.30 -2.22
N LEU A 196 -1.77 0.11 -1.59
CA LEU A 196 -2.30 1.47 -1.63
C LEU A 196 -1.30 2.56 -1.21
N PRO A 197 -0.47 2.38 -0.17
CA PRO A 197 0.56 3.37 0.16
C PRO A 197 1.52 3.61 -1.00
N SER A 198 1.78 2.58 -1.79
CA SER A 198 2.70 2.61 -2.93
C SER A 198 2.17 3.44 -4.11
N LEU A 199 0.91 3.88 -4.09
CA LEU A 199 0.44 4.94 -5.00
C LEU A 199 1.21 6.26 -4.80
N ILE A 200 1.77 6.48 -3.61
CA ILE A 200 2.66 7.61 -3.34
C ILE A 200 3.88 7.59 -4.27
N ALA A 201 4.41 6.40 -4.56
CA ALA A 201 5.56 6.25 -5.45
C ALA A 201 5.27 6.76 -6.87
N ILE A 202 4.02 6.67 -7.35
CA ILE A 202 3.62 7.12 -8.69
C ILE A 202 3.87 8.62 -8.86
N TYR A 203 3.28 9.45 -8.00
CA TYR A 203 3.46 10.89 -8.12
C TYR A 203 4.85 11.33 -7.64
N ALA A 204 5.40 10.70 -6.60
CA ALA A 204 6.72 11.03 -6.09
C ALA A 204 7.83 10.78 -7.13
N ARG A 205 7.71 9.69 -7.92
CA ARG A 205 8.62 9.39 -9.03
C ARG A 205 8.57 10.51 -10.06
N LYS A 206 7.38 10.98 -10.44
CA LYS A 206 7.23 12.05 -11.42
C LYS A 206 7.85 13.36 -10.94
N GLU A 207 7.72 13.67 -9.66
CA GLU A 207 8.20 14.92 -9.06
C GLU A 207 9.71 14.93 -8.77
N SER A 208 10.26 13.76 -8.41
CA SER A 208 11.66 13.57 -8.06
C SER A 208 12.53 13.10 -9.24
N ASN A 209 11.92 12.52 -10.28
CA ASN A 209 12.58 11.92 -11.43
C ASN A 209 13.65 10.89 -11.01
N CYS A 210 13.26 9.95 -10.16
CA CYS A 210 14.16 8.99 -9.51
C CYS A 210 13.68 7.54 -9.66
N PRO A 211 14.56 6.53 -9.47
CA PRO A 211 14.17 5.14 -9.55
C PRO A 211 13.22 4.69 -8.42
N VAL A 212 12.37 3.72 -8.74
CA VAL A 212 11.43 3.06 -7.81
C VAL A 212 11.83 1.61 -7.60
N ILE A 213 12.06 1.25 -6.34
CA ILE A 213 12.33 -0.12 -5.90
C ILE A 213 11.12 -0.61 -5.11
N ILE A 214 10.74 -1.87 -5.32
CA ILE A 214 9.75 -2.56 -4.51
C ILE A 214 10.42 -3.77 -3.87
N THR A 215 10.19 -4.01 -2.59
CA THR A 215 10.57 -5.25 -1.91
C THR A 215 9.33 -5.92 -1.36
N GLU A 216 8.97 -7.09 -1.85
CA GLU A 216 7.85 -7.88 -1.32
C GLU A 216 8.35 -9.07 -0.49
N HIS A 217 7.98 -9.07 0.79
CA HIS A 217 8.23 -10.20 1.70
C HIS A 217 7.16 -11.28 1.58
N GLY A 218 5.93 -10.86 1.26
CA GLY A 218 4.83 -11.68 0.81
C GLY A 218 4.14 -10.94 -0.33
N VAL A 219 3.55 -11.68 -1.26
CA VAL A 219 2.83 -11.09 -2.39
C VAL A 219 1.58 -10.40 -1.84
N ALA A 220 1.55 -9.06 -1.89
CA ALA A 220 0.49 -8.28 -1.26
C ALA A 220 -0.91 -8.71 -1.74
N TYR A 221 -1.06 -8.97 -3.04
CA TYR A 221 -2.34 -9.44 -3.60
C TYR A 221 -2.81 -10.76 -2.98
N ARG A 222 -1.90 -11.73 -2.79
CA ARG A 222 -2.25 -13.04 -2.21
C ARG A 222 -2.74 -12.88 -0.78
N GLU A 223 -2.07 -12.04 0.01
CA GLU A 223 -2.48 -11.74 1.38
C GLU A 223 -3.85 -11.06 1.43
N LEU A 224 -4.09 -10.11 0.53
CA LEU A 224 -5.40 -9.45 0.38
C LEU A 224 -6.51 -10.43 -0.03
N LEU A 225 -6.24 -11.36 -0.95
CA LEU A 225 -7.21 -12.40 -1.32
C LEU A 225 -7.63 -13.25 -0.11
N LEU A 226 -6.68 -13.64 0.72
CA LEU A 226 -6.95 -14.37 1.95
C LEU A 226 -7.75 -13.51 2.94
N TYR A 227 -7.41 -12.23 3.08
CA TYR A 227 -8.13 -11.29 3.91
C TYR A 227 -9.59 -11.13 3.45
N TYR A 228 -9.83 -10.85 2.16
CA TYR A 228 -11.16 -10.68 1.61
C TYR A 228 -12.02 -11.93 1.78
N ASN A 229 -11.46 -13.12 1.53
CA ASN A 229 -12.20 -14.37 1.68
C ASN A 229 -12.53 -14.69 3.15
N ARG A 230 -11.72 -14.21 4.11
CA ARG A 230 -11.92 -14.46 5.54
C ARG A 230 -12.85 -13.45 6.22
N TYR A 231 -12.75 -12.18 5.85
CA TYR A 231 -13.38 -11.09 6.61
C TYR A 231 -14.52 -10.38 5.88
N LEU A 232 -14.62 -10.49 4.56
CA LEU A 232 -15.79 -9.99 3.82
C LEU A 232 -16.81 -11.12 3.72
N PHE A 233 -18.07 -10.80 4.04
CA PHE A 233 -19.15 -11.79 4.05
C PHE A 233 -19.86 -11.87 2.70
N ASP A 234 -19.91 -10.78 1.95
CA ASP A 234 -20.63 -10.70 0.69
C ASP A 234 -19.72 -10.82 -0.55
N GLU A 235 -20.25 -11.43 -1.60
CA GLU A 235 -19.49 -11.68 -2.82
C GLU A 235 -19.24 -10.40 -3.64
N SER A 236 -20.20 -9.48 -3.65
CA SER A 236 -20.08 -8.22 -4.40
C SER A 236 -18.90 -7.37 -3.92
N SER A 237 -18.74 -7.20 -2.60
CA SER A 237 -17.61 -6.47 -2.00
C SER A 237 -16.29 -7.23 -2.21
N LYS A 238 -16.29 -8.57 -2.13
CA LYS A 238 -15.09 -9.36 -2.46
C LYS A 238 -14.65 -9.11 -3.90
N ILE A 239 -15.58 -9.11 -4.86
CA ILE A 239 -15.29 -8.85 -6.27
C ILE A 239 -14.73 -7.44 -6.43
N PHE A 240 -15.37 -6.44 -5.82
CA PHE A 240 -14.90 -5.05 -5.84
C PHE A 240 -13.45 -4.96 -5.40
N TRP A 241 -13.15 -5.47 -4.20
CA TRP A 241 -11.81 -5.36 -3.62
C TRP A 241 -10.78 -6.19 -4.38
N LYS A 242 -11.15 -7.33 -4.97
CA LYS A 242 -10.26 -8.12 -5.84
C LYS A 242 -9.88 -7.35 -7.10
N ILE A 243 -10.85 -6.79 -7.81
CA ILE A 243 -10.59 -6.02 -9.05
C ILE A 243 -9.78 -4.76 -8.73
N PHE A 244 -10.26 -3.99 -7.74
CA PHE A 244 -9.58 -2.77 -7.29
C PHE A 244 -8.14 -3.07 -6.90
N SER A 245 -7.93 -4.07 -6.05
CA SER A 245 -6.58 -4.37 -5.57
C SER A 245 -5.65 -4.85 -6.66
N HIS A 246 -6.15 -5.72 -7.54
CA HIS A 246 -5.40 -6.23 -8.68
C HIS A 246 -4.89 -5.09 -9.58
N ASN A 247 -5.76 -4.13 -9.91
CA ASN A 247 -5.41 -3.01 -10.80
C ASN A 247 -4.44 -2.00 -10.16
N ILE A 248 -4.56 -1.75 -8.85
CA ILE A 248 -3.59 -0.94 -8.10
C ILE A 248 -2.21 -1.61 -8.13
N ILE A 249 -2.13 -2.89 -7.80
CA ILE A 249 -0.87 -3.65 -7.75
C ILE A 249 -0.17 -3.67 -9.10
N ARG A 250 -0.92 -3.92 -10.18
CA ARG A 250 -0.41 -3.87 -11.56
C ARG A 250 0.19 -2.52 -11.92
N THR A 251 -0.44 -1.44 -11.49
CA THR A 251 0.03 -0.08 -11.75
C THR A 251 1.28 0.24 -10.93
N VAL A 252 1.37 -0.26 -9.70
CA VAL A 252 2.58 -0.10 -8.88
C VAL A 252 3.74 -0.91 -9.47
N TYR A 253 3.50 -2.13 -9.96
CA TYR A 253 4.54 -2.90 -10.66
C TYR A 253 5.01 -2.23 -11.95
N SER A 254 4.12 -1.61 -12.72
CA SER A 254 4.48 -1.00 -14.01
C SER A 254 5.47 0.17 -13.86
N ILE A 255 5.38 0.92 -12.76
CA ILE A 255 6.30 2.03 -12.47
C ILE A 255 7.63 1.58 -11.85
N SER A 256 7.74 0.34 -11.37
CA SER A 256 8.96 -0.13 -10.71
C SER A 256 10.13 -0.24 -11.68
N ASP A 257 11.32 0.13 -11.22
CA ASP A 257 12.59 -0.08 -11.93
C ASP A 257 13.26 -1.38 -11.44
N THR A 258 12.97 -1.81 -10.21
CA THR A 258 13.35 -3.13 -9.69
C THR A 258 12.30 -3.63 -8.71
N LEU A 259 11.86 -4.88 -8.88
CA LEU A 259 11.04 -5.61 -7.93
C LEU A 259 11.90 -6.68 -7.27
N THR A 260 12.00 -6.66 -5.95
CA THR A 260 12.75 -7.66 -5.18
C THR A 260 11.78 -8.52 -4.39
N THR A 261 12.08 -9.82 -4.31
CA THR A 261 11.22 -10.79 -3.63
C THR A 261 12.05 -11.78 -2.84
N VAL A 262 11.50 -12.29 -1.74
CA VAL A 262 12.27 -13.12 -0.80
C VAL A 262 12.39 -14.59 -1.22
N CYS A 263 11.65 -15.04 -2.24
CA CYS A 263 11.73 -16.42 -2.74
C CYS A 263 11.21 -16.57 -4.18
N ASN A 264 11.61 -17.66 -4.86
CA ASN A 264 11.15 -18.00 -6.21
C ASN A 264 9.63 -18.26 -6.30
N PHE A 265 8.98 -18.68 -5.22
CA PHE A 265 7.54 -18.92 -5.22
C PHE A 265 6.75 -17.62 -5.41
N ASN A 266 7.15 -16.54 -4.73
CA ASN A 266 6.52 -15.23 -4.85
C ASN A 266 6.71 -14.65 -6.25
N LYS A 267 7.89 -14.86 -6.86
CA LYS A 267 8.17 -14.46 -8.25
C LYS A 267 7.10 -14.96 -9.24
N ILE A 268 6.65 -16.22 -9.10
CA ILE A 268 5.62 -16.79 -9.99
C ILE A 268 4.31 -16.00 -9.89
N TRP A 269 3.95 -15.54 -8.69
CA TRP A 269 2.76 -14.71 -8.49
C TRP A 269 2.94 -13.31 -9.06
N GLU A 270 4.09 -12.68 -8.82
CA GLU A 270 4.43 -11.35 -9.31
C GLU A 270 4.36 -11.31 -10.85
N GLU A 271 4.94 -12.31 -11.53
CA GLU A 271 4.86 -12.46 -13.00
C GLU A 271 3.41 -12.63 -13.49
N LYS A 272 2.61 -13.46 -12.81
CA LYS A 272 1.18 -13.65 -13.13
C LYS A 272 0.35 -12.38 -12.91
N LEU A 273 0.79 -11.54 -11.97
CA LEU A 273 0.22 -10.22 -11.73
C LEU A 273 0.76 -9.17 -12.70
N GLY A 274 1.61 -9.52 -13.67
CA GLY A 274 2.07 -8.63 -14.73
C GLY A 274 3.30 -7.80 -14.39
N ALA A 275 4.05 -8.17 -13.34
CA ALA A 275 5.41 -7.65 -13.16
C ALA A 275 6.31 -8.11 -14.32
N ASP A 276 7.16 -7.22 -14.80
CA ASP A 276 8.15 -7.52 -15.85
C ASP A 276 9.22 -8.48 -15.29
N PRO A 277 9.34 -9.72 -15.81
CA PRO A 277 10.30 -10.71 -15.29
C PRO A 277 11.75 -10.22 -15.27
N SER A 278 12.13 -9.31 -16.17
CA SER A 278 13.49 -8.73 -16.24
C SER A 278 13.81 -7.82 -15.05
N LYS A 279 12.77 -7.29 -14.38
CA LYS A 279 12.90 -6.42 -13.22
C LYS A 279 12.86 -7.17 -11.89
N ILE A 280 12.46 -8.46 -11.90
CA ILE A 280 12.29 -9.26 -10.68
C ILE A 280 13.64 -9.86 -10.25
N LYS A 281 14.03 -9.59 -9.01
CA LYS A 281 15.25 -10.12 -8.38
C LYS A 281 14.91 -10.85 -7.09
N VAL A 282 15.32 -12.11 -7.01
CA VAL A 282 15.13 -12.90 -5.78
C VAL A 282 16.27 -12.58 -4.82
N VAL A 283 15.95 -12.01 -3.66
CA VAL A 283 16.89 -11.66 -2.60
C VAL A 283 16.41 -12.34 -1.31
N TYR A 284 17.00 -13.48 -0.98
CA TYR A 284 16.65 -14.24 0.21
C TYR A 284 16.99 -13.46 1.49
N ASN A 285 16.15 -13.58 2.51
CA ASN A 285 16.46 -13.04 3.83
C ASN A 285 17.71 -13.72 4.40
N GLY A 286 18.62 -12.92 4.95
CA GLY A 286 19.78 -13.43 5.68
C GLY A 286 19.37 -14.09 6.99
N VAL A 287 20.20 -15.03 7.45
CA VAL A 287 20.11 -15.64 8.79
C VAL A 287 21.37 -15.28 9.55
N ASP A 288 21.22 -14.85 10.80
CA ASP A 288 22.36 -14.62 11.70
C ASP A 288 23.02 -15.96 12.05
N THR A 289 24.15 -16.24 11.41
CA THR A 289 24.90 -17.50 11.57
C THR A 289 25.61 -17.60 12.92
N SER A 290 25.77 -16.49 13.67
CA SER A 290 26.31 -16.52 15.02
C SER A 290 25.28 -17.08 16.02
N LYS A 291 24.00 -16.76 15.80
CA LYS A 291 22.86 -17.23 16.60
C LYS A 291 22.33 -18.59 16.15
N PHE A 292 22.16 -18.77 14.85
CA PHE A 292 21.60 -19.97 14.24
C PHE A 292 22.71 -20.82 13.63
N ARG A 293 23.43 -21.52 14.51
CA ARG A 293 24.45 -22.51 14.12
C ARG A 293 23.92 -23.93 14.35
N PRO A 294 24.25 -24.90 13.50
CA PRO A 294 23.99 -26.30 13.78
C PRO A 294 24.59 -26.68 15.13
N VAL A 295 23.79 -27.32 15.99
CA VAL A 295 24.24 -27.88 17.25
C VAL A 295 24.19 -29.39 17.12
N GLU A 296 25.26 -30.07 17.49
CA GLU A 296 25.24 -31.54 17.58
C GLU A 296 24.32 -31.95 18.74
N VAL A 297 23.19 -32.57 18.39
CA VAL A 297 22.24 -33.11 19.36
C VAL A 297 22.33 -34.63 19.30
N LYS A 298 22.74 -35.26 20.41
CA LYS A 298 22.70 -36.72 20.53
C LYS A 298 21.24 -37.19 20.42
N ARG A 299 20.94 -38.00 19.41
CA ARG A 299 19.63 -38.64 19.24
C ARG A 299 19.66 -39.99 19.95
N ASN A 300 18.71 -40.23 20.85
CA ASN A 300 18.57 -41.48 21.58
C ASN A 300 17.71 -42.52 20.82
N ASP A 301 17.09 -42.13 19.71
CA ASP A 301 16.15 -42.94 18.94
C ASP A 301 16.42 -42.75 17.44
N HIS A 302 16.31 -43.84 16.67
CA HIS A 302 16.43 -43.86 15.21
C HIS A 302 15.15 -43.42 14.50
N ARG A 303 14.02 -43.28 15.20
CA ARG A 303 12.76 -42.83 14.63
C ARG A 303 12.85 -41.37 14.15
N PRO A 304 12.42 -41.05 12.91
CA PRO A 304 12.36 -39.66 12.44
C PRO A 304 11.48 -38.79 13.34
N THR A 305 12.02 -37.64 13.76
CA THR A 305 11.28 -36.60 14.49
C THR A 305 10.83 -35.52 13.51
N VAL A 306 9.53 -35.30 13.40
CA VAL A 306 8.97 -34.17 12.64
C VAL A 306 8.69 -33.04 13.63
N VAL A 307 9.23 -31.86 13.37
CA VAL A 307 9.04 -30.67 14.21
C VAL A 307 8.49 -29.54 13.33
N SER A 308 7.47 -28.85 13.82
CA SER A 308 6.97 -27.61 13.22
C SER A 308 7.19 -26.47 14.20
N VAL A 309 7.94 -25.46 13.77
CA VAL A 309 8.12 -24.21 14.52
C VAL A 309 7.60 -23.09 13.64
N ALA A 310 6.34 -22.72 13.87
CA ALA A 310 5.67 -21.66 13.13
C ALA A 310 4.77 -20.87 14.09
N ARG A 311 4.46 -19.62 13.74
CA ARG A 311 3.42 -18.88 14.46
C ARG A 311 2.09 -19.58 14.22
N ILE A 312 1.25 -19.65 15.24
CA ILE A 312 -0.15 -20.07 15.08
C ILE A 312 -0.91 -18.87 14.55
N ASP A 313 -0.81 -18.67 13.24
CA ASP A 313 -1.63 -17.71 12.51
C ASP A 313 -2.24 -18.41 11.28
N PRO A 314 -3.38 -17.91 10.77
CA PRO A 314 -4.04 -18.52 9.61
C PRO A 314 -3.14 -18.58 8.37
N TYR A 315 -2.20 -17.66 8.24
CA TYR A 315 -1.31 -17.56 7.08
C TYR A 315 -0.17 -18.58 7.10
N SER A 316 0.27 -18.98 8.31
CA SER A 316 1.36 -19.92 8.54
C SER A 316 0.94 -21.37 8.37
N MET A 317 -0.33 -21.71 8.63
CA MET A 317 -0.84 -23.09 8.46
C MET A 317 -1.04 -23.51 7.00
N PHE A 318 -1.23 -22.58 6.05
CA PHE A 318 -1.46 -22.92 4.63
C PHE A 318 -0.18 -23.22 3.83
N ASN A 319 1.00 -22.86 4.34
CA ASN A 319 2.26 -23.22 3.67
C ASN A 319 2.67 -24.70 3.89
N LEU A 320 1.95 -25.44 4.73
CA LEU A 320 2.23 -26.87 5.03
C LEU A 320 1.50 -27.86 4.09
N TRP A 321 0.57 -27.40 3.24
CA TRP A 321 -0.24 -28.28 2.38
C TRP A 321 0.11 -28.18 0.89
N GLY A 322 1.38 -27.95 0.57
CA GLY A 322 1.93 -27.91 -0.78
C GLY A 322 2.56 -29.22 -1.28
N PHE A 323 2.29 -30.35 -0.61
CA PHE A 323 2.61 -31.68 -1.13
C PHE A 323 1.32 -32.50 -1.22
N ASN A 324 0.78 -32.56 -2.43
CA ASN A 324 0.17 -33.75 -3.04
C ASN A 324 0.04 -33.52 -4.55
#